data_AF-A0A5C5XMU2-F1
#
_entry.id   AF-A0A5C5XMU2-F1
#
_cell.length_a   1.000
_cell.length_b   1.000
_cell.length_c   1.000
_cell.angle_alpha   90.00
_cell.angle_beta   90.00
_cell.angle_gamma   90.00
#
_symmetry.space_group_name_H-M   'P 1'
#
loop_
_entity.id
_entity.type
_entity.pdbx_description
1 polymer ?
#
loop_
_entity_poly.entity_id
_entity_poly.type
_entity_poly.pdbx_seq_one_letter_code
_entity_poly.pdbx_strand_id
1 'polypeptide(L)'
;MAYPPTWIEDFVRQLAYSIFPQDFPTPLGCHYHQEGDCWEVAVFPSMRRVSGRGFEEESLATSAFSFDVQQSLALFEELHHLDWVTAPRSEENEAGPHLLFEGIALGEPVLIRVCAEIPTRFQSDPDLIVQAT
;
A
#
# COMPACT_ATOMS: atom_id res chain seq x y z
N MET A 1 7.78 -14.51 11.09
CA MET A 1 7.30 -13.18 10.69
C MET A 1 6.93 -12.45 11.97
N ALA A 2 7.49 -11.27 12.21
CA ALA A 2 7.04 -10.42 13.31
C ALA A 2 5.64 -9.89 12.95
N TYR A 3 4.73 -9.86 13.91
CA TYR A 3 3.43 -9.22 13.72
C TYR A 3 3.64 -7.72 13.49
N PRO A 4 2.86 -7.06 12.62
CA PRO A 4 2.91 -5.62 12.51
C PRO A 4 2.67 -5.00 13.88
N PRO A 5 3.35 -3.90 14.22
CA PRO A 5 2.89 -3.02 15.27
C PRO A 5 1.39 -2.77 15.09
N THR A 6 0.61 -2.88 16.16
CA THR A 6 -0.86 -2.79 16.09
C THR A 6 -1.33 -1.50 15.42
N TRP A 7 -0.59 -0.41 15.60
CA TRP A 7 -0.91 0.88 14.98
C TRP A 7 -0.81 0.85 13.44
N ILE A 8 0.12 0.08 12.85
CA ILE A 8 0.25 -0.03 11.38
C ILE A 8 -0.97 -0.75 10.82
N GLU A 9 -1.40 -1.82 11.49
CA GLU A 9 -2.60 -2.56 11.09
C GLU A 9 -3.84 -1.65 11.16
N ASP A 10 -4.01 -0.92 12.26
CA ASP A 10 -5.12 0.02 12.44
C ASP A 10 -5.10 1.15 11.41
N PHE A 11 -3.91 1.69 11.11
CA PHE A 11 -3.73 2.73 10.09
C PHE A 11 -4.10 2.21 8.70
N VAL A 12 -3.57 1.06 8.30
CA VAL A 12 -3.82 0.47 6.97
C VAL A 12 -5.30 0.09 6.80
N ARG A 13 -5.94 -0.44 7.86
CA ARG A 13 -7.39 -0.70 7.86
C ARG A 13 -8.20 0.59 7.64
N GLN A 14 -7.80 1.69 8.27
CA GLN A 14 -8.46 2.98 8.06
C GLN A 14 -8.21 3.56 6.66
N LEU A 15 -6.96 3.47 6.18
CA LEU A 15 -6.57 3.89 4.84
C LEU A 15 -7.33 3.12 3.74
N ALA A 16 -7.67 1.86 3.98
CA ALA A 16 -8.44 1.05 3.05
C ALA A 16 -9.80 1.65 2.70
N TYR A 17 -10.41 2.46 3.59
CA TYR A 17 -11.66 3.16 3.29
C TYR A 17 -11.50 4.26 2.24
N SER A 18 -10.28 4.72 1.97
CA SER A 18 -9.95 5.67 0.90
C SER A 18 -9.66 5.01 -0.44
N ILE A 19 -9.72 3.67 -0.52
CA ILE A 19 -9.50 2.93 -1.76
C ILE A 19 -10.83 2.44 -2.32
N PHE A 20 -11.15 2.88 -3.54
CA PHE A 20 -12.39 2.55 -4.23
C PHE A 20 -12.08 1.68 -5.46
N PRO A 21 -12.23 0.36 -5.35
CA PRO A 21 -12.00 -0.55 -6.48
C PRO A 21 -13.03 -0.29 -7.59
N GLN A 22 -12.58 -0.36 -8.84
CA GLN A 22 -13.45 -0.16 -10.01
C GLN A 22 -14.13 -1.46 -10.47
N ASP A 23 -13.46 -2.61 -10.29
CA ASP A 23 -13.99 -3.91 -10.71
C ASP A 23 -14.37 -4.80 -9.50
N PHE A 24 -13.37 -5.23 -8.75
CA PHE A 24 -13.53 -6.11 -7.59
C PHE A 24 -12.69 -5.63 -6.42
N PRO A 25 -13.15 -5.80 -5.17
CA PRO A 25 -12.34 -5.52 -4.00
C PRO A 25 -11.11 -6.44 -4.02
N THR A 26 -9.95 -5.81 -4.00
CA THR A 26 -8.66 -6.47 -3.93
C THR A 26 -8.09 -6.24 -2.53
N PRO A 27 -7.65 -7.29 -1.81
CA PRO A 27 -7.02 -7.09 -0.51
C PRO A 27 -5.80 -6.18 -0.66
N LEU A 28 -5.41 -5.48 0.41
CA LEU A 28 -4.21 -4.65 0.38
C LEU A 28 -3.02 -5.46 0.90
N GLY A 29 -1.91 -5.36 0.18
CA GLY A 29 -0.59 -5.72 0.69
C GLY A 29 -0.03 -4.56 1.48
N CYS A 30 0.76 -4.88 2.51
CA CYS A 30 1.45 -3.90 3.32
C CYS A 30 2.86 -4.40 3.62
N HIS A 31 3.85 -3.59 3.30
CA HIS A 31 5.22 -3.77 3.76
C HIS A 31 5.64 -2.58 4.60
N TYR A 32 6.29 -2.84 5.73
CA TYR A 32 6.75 -1.80 6.63
C TYR A 32 8.15 -2.11 7.13
N HIS A 33 8.93 -1.06 7.36
CA HIS A 33 10.19 -1.15 8.08
C HIS A 33 10.44 0.17 8.82
N GLN A 34 11.27 0.12 9.86
CA GLN A 34 11.61 1.30 10.64
C GLN A 34 13.04 1.72 10.28
N GLU A 35 13.19 2.97 9.82
CA GLU A 35 14.47 3.58 9.50
C GLU A 35 14.71 4.73 10.50
N GLY A 36 15.59 4.50 11.48
CA GLY A 36 15.75 5.41 12.61
C GLY A 36 14.45 5.55 13.42
N ASP A 37 13.94 6.77 13.55
CA ASP A 37 12.71 7.08 14.29
C ASP A 37 11.47 7.20 13.35
N CYS A 38 11.61 6.87 12.07
CA CYS A 38 10.53 6.98 11.08
C CYS A 38 10.10 5.60 10.56
N TRP A 39 8.79 5.39 10.47
CA TRP A 39 8.23 4.21 9.86
C TRP A 39 7.97 4.44 8.38
N GLU A 40 8.63 3.63 7.54
CA GLU A 40 8.31 3.58 6.13
C GLU A 40 7.26 2.49 5.88
N VAL A 41 6.12 2.87 5.34
CA VAL A 41 5.01 1.96 5.05
C VAL A 41 4.68 2.03 3.57
N ALA A 42 4.65 0.89 2.89
CA ALA A 42 4.19 0.76 1.51
C ALA A 42 2.90 -0.07 1.49
N VAL A 43 1.83 0.53 0.99
CA VAL A 43 0.52 -0.08 0.79
C VAL A 43 0.27 -0.22 -0.71
N PHE A 44 -0.12 -1.40 -1.15
CA PHE A 44 -0.31 -1.70 -2.57
C PHE A 44 -1.48 -2.67 -2.76
N PRO A 45 -2.16 -2.67 -3.92
CA PRO A 45 -3.16 -3.69 -4.22
C PRO A 45 -2.50 -5.08 -4.20
N SER A 46 -2.99 -6.01 -3.39
CA SER A 46 -2.49 -7.40 -3.38
C SER A 46 -2.88 -8.12 -4.67
N MET A 47 -2.12 -9.14 -5.07
CA MET A 47 -2.53 -9.95 -6.22
C MET A 47 -3.65 -10.89 -5.80
N ARG A 48 -4.73 -10.92 -6.58
CA ARG A 48 -5.69 -12.02 -6.48
C ARG A 48 -5.35 -13.04 -7.56
N ARG A 49 -5.33 -14.32 -7.17
CA ARG A 49 -5.42 -15.42 -8.13
C ARG A 49 -6.73 -15.29 -8.89
N VAL A 50 -6.66 -14.99 -10.18
CA VAL A 50 -7.81 -15.11 -11.09
C VAL A 50 -7.77 -16.52 -11.66
N SER A 51 -8.68 -17.38 -11.21
CA SER A 51 -8.87 -18.68 -11.87
C SER A 51 -9.51 -18.46 -13.24
N GLY A 52 -8.71 -18.55 -14.29
CA GLY A 52 -9.23 -18.63 -15.66
C GLY A 52 -10.13 -19.86 -15.81
N ARG A 53 -11.27 -19.71 -16.51
CA ARG A 53 -12.02 -20.87 -16.99
C ARG A 53 -11.24 -21.53 -18.12
N GLY A 54 -10.27 -22.40 -17.80
CA GLY A 54 -9.54 -23.19 -18.79
C GLY A 54 -8.01 -23.14 -18.65
N PHE A 55 -7.35 -23.87 -19.56
CA PHE A 55 -5.91 -24.18 -19.63
C PHE A 55 -4.95 -22.98 -19.82
N GLU A 56 -5.31 -21.77 -19.40
CA GLU A 56 -4.42 -20.61 -19.48
C GLU A 56 -3.86 -20.24 -18.11
N GLU A 57 -2.59 -19.85 -18.11
CA GLU A 57 -1.76 -19.55 -16.95
C GLU A 57 -2.50 -18.65 -15.93
N GLU A 58 -2.37 -19.00 -14.64
CA GLU A 58 -2.80 -18.13 -13.55
C GLU A 58 -2.17 -16.74 -13.76
N SER A 59 -2.99 -15.76 -14.16
CA SER A 59 -2.53 -14.42 -14.44
C SER A 59 -2.85 -13.53 -13.24
N LEU A 60 -1.82 -12.91 -12.68
CA LEU A 60 -1.96 -11.96 -11.58
C LEU A 60 -2.37 -10.62 -12.20
N ALA A 61 -3.63 -10.21 -11.97
CA ALA A 61 -4.14 -8.94 -12.47
C ALA A 61 -4.17 -7.90 -11.35
N THR A 62 -3.54 -6.75 -11.59
CA THR A 62 -3.72 -5.54 -10.77
C THR A 62 -5.17 -5.06 -10.92
N SER A 63 -5.87 -4.88 -9.80
CA SER A 63 -7.23 -4.32 -9.81
C SER A 63 -7.16 -2.81 -9.93
N ALA A 64 -7.89 -2.24 -10.88
CA ALA A 64 -8.01 -0.80 -10.99
C ALA A 64 -8.75 -0.24 -9.77
N PHE A 65 -8.23 0.84 -9.18
CA PHE A 65 -8.87 1.55 -8.09
C PHE A 65 -8.68 3.06 -8.25
N SER A 66 -9.58 3.82 -7.63
CA SER A 66 -9.37 5.25 -7.35
C SER A 66 -9.07 5.44 -5.88
N PHE A 67 -8.31 6.48 -5.54
CA PHE A 67 -7.93 6.80 -4.17
C PHE A 67 -8.49 8.17 -3.77
N ASP A 68 -9.24 8.23 -2.67
CA ASP A 68 -9.74 9.48 -2.08
C ASP A 68 -8.64 10.10 -1.21
N VAL A 69 -7.85 10.97 -1.84
CA VAL A 69 -6.80 11.73 -1.15
C VAL A 69 -7.38 12.52 0.01
N GLN A 70 -8.51 13.20 -0.18
CA GLN A 70 -9.08 14.09 0.84
C GLN A 70 -9.46 13.31 2.11
N GLN A 71 -10.08 12.15 1.95
CA GLN A 71 -10.42 11.29 3.08
C GLN A 71 -9.15 10.79 3.79
N SER A 72 -8.12 10.40 3.03
CA SER A 72 -6.87 9.90 3.61
C SER A 72 -6.12 10.93 4.45
N LEU A 73 -6.27 12.23 4.15
CA LEU A 73 -5.63 13.30 4.92
C LEU A 73 -6.08 13.31 6.38
N ALA A 74 -7.31 12.87 6.68
CA ALA A 74 -7.84 12.85 8.04
C ALA A 74 -7.18 11.79 8.94
N LEU A 75 -6.36 10.89 8.37
CA LEU A 75 -5.63 9.86 9.10
C LEU A 75 -4.33 10.38 9.73
N PHE A 76 -3.89 11.57 9.35
CA PHE A 76 -2.66 12.19 9.84
C PHE A 76 -3.00 13.22 10.91
N GLU A 77 -2.37 13.09 12.07
CA GLU A 77 -2.41 14.12 13.13
C GLU A 77 -1.72 15.39 12.64
N GLU A 78 -0.58 15.21 11.95
CA GLU A 78 0.14 16.26 11.26
C GLU A 78 0.56 15.74 9.88
N LEU A 79 0.20 16.46 8.82
CA LEU A 79 0.71 16.20 7.48
C LEU A 79 1.78 17.24 7.15
N HIS A 80 3.01 16.78 6.91
CA HIS A 80 4.14 17.64 6.60
C HIS A 80 4.35 17.75 5.09
N HIS A 81 4.12 16.67 4.35
CA HIS A 81 4.32 16.63 2.91
C HIS A 81 3.39 15.64 2.20
N LEU A 82 3.01 15.96 0.97
CA LEU A 82 2.27 15.08 0.06
C LEU A 82 2.77 15.25 -1.37
N ASP A 83 3.27 14.18 -1.96
CA ASP A 83 3.69 14.12 -3.36
C ASP A 83 2.89 13.08 -4.15
N TRP A 84 2.64 13.39 -5.42
CA TRP A 84 2.37 12.38 -6.44
C TRP A 84 3.66 12.06 -7.17
N VAL A 85 4.10 10.80 -7.07
CA VAL A 85 5.33 10.30 -7.68
C VAL A 85 4.95 9.46 -8.88
N THR A 86 5.26 9.92 -10.08
CA THR A 86 4.91 9.24 -11.34
C THR A 86 5.86 8.12 -11.72
N ALA A 87 7.11 8.15 -11.22
CA ALA A 87 8.15 7.20 -11.56
C ALA A 87 9.15 7.04 -10.40
N PRO A 88 9.81 5.87 -10.28
CA PRO A 88 10.90 5.65 -9.35
C PRO A 88 12.00 6.72 -9.49
N ARG A 89 12.49 7.24 -8.37
CA ARG A 89 13.63 8.18 -8.38
C ARG A 89 14.99 7.47 -8.50
N SER A 90 15.03 6.19 -8.17
CA SER A 90 16.21 5.34 -8.25
C SER A 90 15.79 3.87 -8.40
N GLU A 91 16.70 3.04 -8.91
CA GLU A 91 16.52 1.58 -8.98
C GLU A 91 16.32 0.96 -7.60
N GLU A 92 16.79 1.60 -6.53
CA GLU A 92 16.60 1.14 -5.15
C GLU A 92 15.20 1.42 -4.58
N ASN A 93 14.43 2.31 -5.22
CA ASN A 93 13.08 2.69 -4.79
C ASN A 93 12.03 2.28 -5.84
N GLU A 94 11.88 0.97 -6.03
CA GLU A 94 11.04 0.30 -7.04
C GLU A 94 9.53 0.37 -6.78
N ALA A 95 9.05 1.36 -6.02
CA ALA A 95 7.63 1.46 -5.63
C ALA A 95 6.68 1.76 -6.81
N GLY A 96 7.20 2.04 -8.01
CA GLY A 96 6.39 2.45 -9.16
C GLY A 96 5.66 3.78 -8.91
N PRO A 97 4.57 4.07 -9.66
CA PRO A 97 3.74 5.23 -9.41
C PRO A 97 3.02 5.15 -8.05
N HIS A 98 3.10 6.20 -7.24
CA HIS A 98 2.51 6.23 -5.90
C HIS A 98 2.21 7.63 -5.39
N LEU A 99 1.30 7.71 -4.42
CA LEU A 99 1.22 8.88 -3.52
C LEU A 99 2.18 8.67 -2.36
N LEU A 100 2.92 9.72 -2.00
CA LEU A 100 3.85 9.75 -0.87
C LEU A 100 3.32 10.73 0.16
N PHE A 101 3.04 10.24 1.36
CA PHE A 101 2.65 11.04 2.52
C PHE A 101 3.78 11.04 3.54
N GLU A 102 4.08 12.20 4.11
CA GLU A 102 5.00 12.35 5.24
C GLU A 102 4.31 13.11 6.36
N GLY A 103 4.42 12.61 7.59
CA GLY A 103 3.79 13.24 8.72
C GLY A 103 3.78 12.39 9.98
N ILE A 104 2.77 12.59 10.82
CA ILE A 104 2.53 11.87 12.06
C ILE A 104 1.16 11.20 11.98
N ALA A 105 1.12 9.89 12.25
CA ALA A 105 -0.12 9.11 12.31
C ALA A 105 -0.09 8.18 13.53
N LEU A 106 -1.16 8.22 14.33
CA LEU A 106 -1.27 7.43 15.58
C LEU A 106 -0.06 7.62 16.52
N GLY A 107 0.43 8.86 16.63
CA GLY A 107 1.60 9.24 17.42
C GLY A 107 2.97 8.85 16.84
N GLU A 108 3.03 8.26 15.64
CA GLU A 108 4.27 7.76 15.04
C GLU A 108 4.69 8.61 13.82
N PRO A 109 5.99 8.96 13.66
CA PRO A 109 6.49 9.56 12.43
C PRO A 109 6.45 8.56 11.29
N VAL A 110 5.85 8.96 10.17
CA VAL A 110 5.56 8.05 9.05
C VAL A 110 5.95 8.64 7.70
N LEU A 111 6.44 7.76 6.83
CA LEU A 111 6.58 7.96 5.40
C LEU A 111 5.80 6.87 4.66
N ILE A 112 4.65 7.24 4.09
CA ILE A 112 3.67 6.29 3.57
C ILE A 112 3.58 6.39 2.06
N ARG A 113 3.74 5.24 1.39
CA ARG A 113 3.59 5.08 -0.05
C ARG A 113 2.30 4.31 -0.34
N VAL A 114 1.36 4.96 -1.01
CA VAL A 114 0.17 4.30 -1.56
C VAL A 114 0.43 4.04 -3.04
N CYS A 115 0.83 2.81 -3.35
CA CYS A 115 1.28 2.43 -4.68
C CYS A 115 0.11 2.06 -5.58
N ALA A 116 0.17 2.52 -6.84
CA ALA A 116 -0.79 2.12 -7.86
C ALA A 116 -0.63 0.64 -8.26
N GLU A 117 0.58 0.12 -8.12
CA GLU A 117 0.97 -1.24 -8.50
C GLU A 117 1.77 -1.90 -7.39
N ILE A 118 1.97 -3.20 -7.49
CA ILE A 118 2.82 -3.94 -6.56
C ILE A 118 4.29 -3.60 -6.86
N PRO A 119 5.05 -3.09 -5.88
CA PRO A 119 6.46 -2.80 -6.06
C PRO A 119 7.21 -4.03 -6.60
N THR A 120 8.13 -3.83 -7.54
CA THR A 120 8.82 -4.93 -8.27
C THR A 120 9.44 -5.96 -7.31
N ARG A 121 10.16 -5.50 -6.28
CA ARG A 121 10.71 -6.34 -5.21
C ARG A 121 9.71 -7.27 -4.48
N PHE A 122 8.41 -6.96 -4.49
CA PHE A 122 7.37 -7.76 -3.82
C PHE A 122 6.57 -8.64 -4.77
N GLN A 123 6.83 -8.59 -6.07
CA GLN A 123 6.09 -9.40 -7.05
C GLN A 123 6.34 -10.90 -6.87
N SER A 124 7.49 -11.28 -6.32
CA SER A 124 7.88 -12.67 -6.02
C SER A 124 7.44 -13.18 -4.63
N ASP A 125 6.89 -12.33 -3.77
CA ASP A 125 6.40 -12.71 -2.43
C ASP A 125 4.97 -12.18 -2.19
N PRO A 126 3.95 -12.87 -2.75
CA PRO A 126 2.56 -12.44 -2.68
C PRO A 126 1.92 -12.62 -1.28
N ASP A 127 2.62 -13.27 -0.33
CA ASP A 127 2.08 -13.61 1.00
C ASP A 127 2.29 -12.51 2.06
N LEU A 128 2.84 -11.35 1.68
CA LEU A 128 2.89 -10.12 2.50
C LEU A 128 1.51 -9.44 2.57
N ILE A 129 0.55 -10.16 3.14
CA ILE A 129 -0.86 -9.75 3.26
C ILE A 129 -1.19 -9.51 4.74
N VAL A 130 -1.40 -8.25 5.13
CA VAL A 130 -2.23 -7.97 6.31
C VAL A 130 -3.67 -8.09 5.82
N GLN A 131 -4.28 -9.27 6.00
CA GLN A 131 -5.69 -9.46 5.67
C GLN A 131 -6.52 -8.67 6.68
N ALA A 132 -7.17 -7.60 6.24
CA ALA A 132 -8.33 -7.08 6.94
C ALA A 132 -9.49 -8.07 6.74
N THR A 133 -9.76 -8.90 7.76
CA THR A 133 -11.06 -9.56 7.96
C THR A 133 -12.13 -8.57 8.36
#